data_AF-A0A258TWW5-F1
#
_entry.id   AF-A0A258TWW5-F1
#
_cell.length_a   1.000
_cell.length_b   1.000
_cell.length_c   1.000
_cell.angle_alpha   90.00
_cell.angle_beta   90.00
_cell.angle_gamma   90.00
#
_symmetry.space_group_name_H-M   'P 1'
#
loop_
_entity.id
_entity.type
_entity.pdbx_description
1 polymer ?
#
loop_
_entity_poly.entity_id
_entity_poly.type
_entity_poly.pdbx_seq_one_letter_code
_entity_poly.pdbx_strand_id
1 'polypeptide(L)'
;MNESRLIRHFRQILLWPLQLEVQSSNEELGNPWGILERGDSPWSRVECDVSNDPIESQERQYKEFVAFLPYVQRFLYGESRSRGGRPDDAPSDSPMLAFRRRDVTGLRITLRPGDTPILLNVAHVDLHFFFDIDVVFLKVEIQADDLPWDTALELLHRFGRAYPSGWDETGQGVHNAYRTEWLGANGEVLATSDSENREKFLSFVCEHRAPCIASHWAFLLRPLVLEHADEAGAVRYRQLEYHRMPVMAYLALDDPRSLTPEDFIHLGLINAFRPGDTLPLRDPVVAEFEARYCDDRYWTVSDSGPNTRVMCTGNTLMVVGDARSRYFRNEVHGLLAQFRHQFLLLFLIAHFHRAALLVFSDRMVDAINDLDIRDAKSQLRFRKRIRDTFEAFLRFTHRYWFHELSERAQLQGLFQRSSAHLGNDAKYQDVKEEMRDMSQYLESDTQRRQSNTVVRLTVVTTFGLIGTVAAGFLGMNLIAAADAPFGAKLGYFLAVLLTASALTLFTVAKSKPLSDFLEALAEGRVGIGVAVSLLRRVRRDPGGTGGSRAGR
;
A
#
# COMPACT_ATOMS: atom_id res chain seq x y z
N MET A 1 2.63 -5.90 48.67
CA MET A 1 3.28 -7.16 48.28
C MET A 1 2.38 -7.81 47.24
N ASN A 2 2.61 -7.51 45.96
CA ASN A 2 1.90 -8.20 44.88
C ASN A 2 2.44 -9.63 44.84
N GLU A 3 1.61 -10.63 45.16
CA GLU A 3 1.84 -11.96 44.61
C GLU A 3 2.01 -11.78 43.10
N SER A 4 3.13 -12.29 42.56
CA SER A 4 3.48 -12.12 41.16
C SER A 4 2.37 -12.75 40.31
N ARG A 5 1.51 -11.90 39.74
CA ARG A 5 0.45 -12.32 38.81
C ARG A 5 1.13 -13.06 37.67
N LEU A 6 0.74 -14.32 37.46
CA LEU A 6 1.40 -15.19 36.50
C LEU A 6 0.50 -15.39 35.27
N ILE A 7 1.08 -15.22 34.09
CA ILE A 7 0.45 -15.54 32.83
C ILE A 7 0.78 -16.99 32.53
N ARG A 8 -0.20 -17.88 32.71
CA ARG A 8 -0.08 -19.32 32.51
C ARG A 8 0.28 -19.67 31.07
N HIS A 9 -0.21 -18.88 30.12
CA HIS A 9 0.17 -19.00 28.73
C HIS A 9 0.22 -17.63 28.08
N PHE A 10 1.39 -17.33 27.52
CA PHE A 10 1.68 -16.13 26.78
C PHE A 10 1.95 -16.48 25.33
N ARG A 11 1.32 -15.77 24.41
CA ARG A 11 1.68 -15.78 22.99
C ARG A 11 1.69 -14.36 22.45
N GLN A 12 2.66 -14.07 21.60
CA GLN A 12 2.77 -12.81 20.90
C GLN A 12 2.99 -13.08 19.42
N ILE A 13 2.25 -12.35 18.57
CA ILE A 13 2.45 -12.32 17.13
C ILE A 13 2.83 -10.90 16.75
N LEU A 14 3.96 -10.74 16.08
CA LEU A 14 4.37 -9.49 15.45
C LEU A 14 4.09 -9.58 13.95
N LEU A 15 3.55 -8.51 13.38
CA LEU A 15 3.37 -8.36 11.93
C LEU A 15 4.15 -7.14 11.48
N TRP A 16 5.25 -7.33 10.76
CA TRP A 16 6.08 -6.23 10.30
C TRP A 16 5.88 -5.97 8.81
N PRO A 17 5.17 -4.89 8.43
CA PRO A 17 5.00 -4.49 7.03
C PRO A 17 6.29 -3.88 6.47
N LEU A 18 6.71 -4.37 5.31
CA LEU A 18 7.88 -3.92 4.57
C LEU A 18 7.50 -3.70 3.11
N GLN A 19 8.12 -2.71 2.48
CA GLN A 19 8.04 -2.53 1.04
C GLN A 19 9.21 -3.23 0.38
N LEU A 20 8.93 -3.90 -0.74
CA LEU A 20 9.94 -4.52 -1.59
C LEU A 20 10.34 -3.59 -2.72
N GLU A 21 11.58 -3.72 -3.15
CA GLU A 21 12.12 -3.07 -4.34
C GLU A 21 12.92 -4.10 -5.14
N VAL A 22 12.45 -4.38 -6.34
CA VAL A 22 13.15 -5.27 -7.27
C VAL A 22 14.06 -4.43 -8.15
N GLN A 23 15.37 -4.70 -8.10
CA GLN A 23 16.31 -4.01 -8.98
C GLN A 23 16.07 -4.44 -10.43
N SER A 24 15.89 -3.45 -11.31
CA SER A 24 15.58 -3.60 -12.73
C SER A 24 16.66 -4.33 -13.54
N SER A 25 17.86 -4.53 -13.00
CA SER A 25 18.93 -5.33 -13.60
C SER A 25 18.68 -6.85 -13.53
N ASN A 26 17.69 -7.30 -12.75
CA ASN A 26 17.36 -8.71 -12.55
C ASN A 26 16.01 -9.08 -13.21
N GLU A 27 15.85 -8.77 -14.50
CA GLU A 27 14.67 -9.18 -15.29
C GLU A 27 14.46 -10.70 -15.29
N GLU A 28 15.50 -11.50 -15.01
CA GLU A 28 15.43 -12.96 -14.90
C GLU A 28 14.63 -13.46 -13.69
N LEU A 29 14.46 -12.68 -12.62
CA LEU A 29 13.80 -13.18 -11.42
C LEU A 29 12.28 -13.32 -11.55
N GLY A 30 11.65 -12.62 -12.50
CA GLY A 30 10.20 -12.65 -12.80
C GLY A 30 9.30 -12.14 -11.67
N ASN A 31 9.54 -12.56 -10.42
CA ASN A 31 8.80 -12.25 -9.21
C ASN A 31 9.73 -12.03 -7.99
N PRO A 32 9.37 -11.16 -7.03
CA PRO A 32 10.20 -10.87 -5.85
C PRO A 32 10.52 -12.10 -4.97
N TRP A 33 9.64 -13.09 -4.90
CA TRP A 33 9.84 -14.28 -4.06
C TRP A 33 10.73 -15.36 -4.69
N GLY A 34 11.09 -15.25 -5.97
CA GLY A 34 11.90 -16.28 -6.66
C GLY A 34 13.28 -16.48 -6.01
N ILE A 35 13.81 -15.48 -5.31
CA ILE A 35 15.06 -15.60 -4.53
C ILE A 35 14.91 -16.54 -3.32
N LEU A 36 13.70 -16.66 -2.77
CA LEU A 36 13.40 -17.50 -1.61
C LEU A 36 13.27 -18.99 -1.98
N GLU A 37 12.95 -19.30 -3.23
CA GLU A 37 12.78 -20.67 -3.73
C GLU A 37 14.13 -21.32 -4.14
N ARG A 38 15.25 -20.61 -4.01
CA ARG A 38 16.59 -21.15 -4.25
C ARG A 38 16.97 -22.16 -3.16
N GLY A 39 17.67 -23.23 -3.53
CA GLY A 39 17.97 -24.38 -2.65
C GLY A 39 18.71 -24.07 -1.35
N ASP A 40 19.49 -22.98 -1.31
CA ASP A 40 20.25 -22.57 -0.11
C ASP A 40 19.47 -21.63 0.82
N SER A 41 18.21 -21.29 0.49
CA SER A 41 17.38 -20.40 1.27
C SER A 41 16.83 -21.10 2.53
N PRO A 42 16.81 -20.45 3.72
CA PRO A 42 16.17 -21.00 4.92
C PRO A 42 14.63 -20.98 4.83
N TRP A 43 14.08 -20.43 3.75
CA TRP A 43 12.66 -20.28 3.51
C TRP A 43 12.11 -21.44 2.68
N SER A 44 10.97 -21.95 3.11
CA SER A 44 10.20 -22.97 2.39
C SER A 44 8.81 -22.43 2.09
N ARG A 45 8.33 -22.61 0.85
CA ARG A 45 6.96 -22.22 0.51
C ARG A 45 5.97 -23.03 1.35
N VAL A 46 4.97 -22.36 1.91
CA VAL A 46 3.83 -23.00 2.57
C VAL A 46 2.76 -23.15 1.50
N GLU A 47 2.45 -24.39 1.13
CA GLU A 47 1.31 -24.62 0.24
C GLU A 47 0.01 -24.27 0.98
N CYS A 48 -0.92 -23.60 0.30
CA CYS A 48 -2.28 -23.44 0.81
C CYS A 48 -2.94 -24.81 0.83
N ASP A 49 -2.73 -25.55 1.93
CA ASP A 49 -3.22 -26.92 2.17
C ASP A 49 -4.75 -26.97 2.38
N VAL A 50 -5.55 -26.31 1.52
CA VAL A 50 -6.90 -26.81 1.27
C VAL A 50 -6.70 -27.97 0.28
N SER A 51 -6.17 -29.10 0.78
CA SER A 51 -5.88 -30.25 -0.05
C SER A 51 -7.19 -30.79 -0.64
N ASN A 52 -7.11 -31.40 -1.82
CA ASN A 52 -8.27 -32.06 -2.44
C ASN A 52 -8.72 -33.32 -1.68
N ASP A 53 -7.99 -33.70 -0.61
CA ASP A 53 -8.34 -34.83 0.23
C ASP A 53 -9.15 -34.34 1.46
N PRO A 54 -10.44 -34.68 1.56
CA PRO A 54 -11.29 -34.32 2.69
C PRO A 54 -10.79 -34.88 4.03
N ILE A 55 -9.93 -35.91 4.00
CA ILE A 55 -9.43 -36.61 5.19
C ILE A 55 -8.19 -35.91 5.76
N GLU A 56 -7.37 -35.28 4.92
CA GLU A 56 -6.21 -34.48 5.35
C GLU A 56 -6.55 -33.01 5.65
N SER A 57 -7.67 -32.50 5.10
CA SER A 57 -8.19 -31.18 5.42
C SER A 57 -8.46 -31.08 6.93
N GLN A 58 -7.59 -30.40 7.65
CA GLN A 58 -7.71 -30.26 9.09
C GLN A 58 -8.99 -29.45 9.40
N GLU A 59 -9.86 -29.92 10.29
CA GLU A 59 -11.11 -29.23 10.69
C GLU A 59 -10.90 -27.73 11.01
N ARG A 60 -9.69 -27.41 11.48
CA ARG A 60 -9.16 -26.05 11.67
C ARG A 60 -9.22 -25.18 10.40
N GLN A 61 -8.73 -25.68 9.27
CA GLN A 61 -8.72 -24.97 7.98
C GLN A 61 -10.15 -24.74 7.48
N TYR A 62 -11.03 -25.72 7.65
CA TYR A 62 -12.45 -25.55 7.32
C TYR A 62 -13.08 -24.41 8.13
N LYS A 63 -12.86 -24.38 9.45
CA LYS A 63 -13.36 -23.31 10.34
C LYS A 63 -12.83 -21.92 9.97
N GLU A 64 -11.57 -21.83 9.53
CA GLU A 64 -10.96 -20.60 9.03
C GLU A 64 -11.61 -20.17 7.71
N PHE A 65 -11.71 -21.09 6.75
CA PHE A 65 -12.29 -20.84 5.43
C PHE A 65 -13.74 -20.33 5.51
N VAL A 66 -14.62 -21.03 6.23
CA VAL A 66 -16.04 -20.66 6.35
C VAL A 66 -16.28 -19.42 7.21
N ALA A 67 -15.25 -18.87 7.86
CA ALA A 67 -15.38 -17.63 8.60
C ALA A 67 -15.40 -16.40 7.68
N PHE A 68 -14.83 -16.48 6.48
CA PHE A 68 -14.68 -15.34 5.59
C PHE A 68 -15.67 -15.35 4.43
N LEU A 69 -15.98 -14.17 3.89
CA LEU A 69 -16.81 -14.01 2.71
C LEU A 69 -16.11 -14.52 1.43
N PRO A 70 -16.84 -14.94 0.39
CA PRO A 70 -16.25 -15.60 -0.79
C PRO A 70 -15.17 -14.81 -1.53
N TYR A 71 -15.26 -13.47 -1.57
CA TYR A 71 -14.22 -12.66 -2.19
C TYR A 71 -12.95 -12.58 -1.34
N VAL A 72 -13.06 -12.63 -0.01
CA VAL A 72 -11.90 -12.71 0.89
C VAL A 72 -11.27 -14.09 0.84
N GLN A 73 -12.09 -15.15 0.73
CA GLN A 73 -11.59 -16.51 0.53
C GLN A 73 -10.74 -16.61 -0.74
N ARG A 74 -11.21 -16.02 -1.87
CA ARG A 74 -10.42 -15.96 -3.12
C ARG A 74 -9.12 -15.19 -2.96
N PHE A 75 -9.11 -14.16 -2.12
CA PHE A 75 -7.90 -13.43 -1.79
C PHE A 75 -6.90 -14.29 -0.98
N LEU A 76 -7.38 -14.93 0.08
CA LEU A 76 -6.52 -15.68 1.00
C LEU A 76 -6.02 -17.01 0.44
N TYR A 77 -6.87 -17.72 -0.31
CA TYR A 77 -6.62 -19.11 -0.73
C TYR A 77 -6.57 -19.29 -2.25
N GLY A 78 -6.84 -18.24 -3.02
CA GLY A 78 -6.90 -18.29 -4.49
C GLY A 78 -8.23 -18.81 -5.05
N GLU A 79 -8.27 -18.96 -6.38
CA GLU A 79 -9.41 -19.58 -7.06
C GLU A 79 -9.26 -21.11 -7.11
N SER A 80 -10.38 -21.83 -7.07
CA SER A 80 -10.36 -23.30 -7.12
C SER A 80 -9.76 -23.78 -8.44
N ARG A 81 -8.74 -24.65 -8.35
CA ARG A 81 -8.09 -25.35 -9.49
C ARG A 81 -9.04 -26.23 -10.33
N SER A 82 -10.33 -26.32 -9.98
CA SER A 82 -11.34 -27.16 -10.64
C SER A 82 -11.90 -26.58 -11.95
N ARG A 83 -11.61 -25.31 -12.29
CA ARG A 83 -11.66 -24.86 -13.69
C ARG A 83 -10.36 -25.27 -14.35
N GLY A 84 -10.37 -26.38 -15.09
CA GLY A 84 -9.21 -26.97 -15.74
C GLY A 84 -8.30 -25.91 -16.38
N GLY A 85 -7.16 -25.67 -15.74
CA GLY A 85 -6.14 -24.75 -16.22
C GLY A 85 -5.60 -25.22 -17.55
N ARG A 86 -5.39 -24.29 -18.47
CA ARG A 86 -4.58 -24.57 -19.66
C ARG A 86 -3.14 -24.86 -19.21
N PRO A 87 -2.36 -25.64 -19.97
CA PRO A 87 -0.95 -25.90 -19.65
C PRO A 87 -0.06 -24.64 -19.57
N ASP A 88 -0.57 -23.48 -20.01
CA ASP A 88 0.07 -22.16 -19.96
C ASP A 88 -0.36 -21.31 -18.74
N ASP A 89 -1.30 -21.76 -17.90
CA ASP A 89 -1.68 -21.02 -16.70
C ASP A 89 -0.56 -21.15 -15.65
N ALA A 90 0.03 -20.02 -15.27
CA ALA A 90 1.16 -19.95 -14.36
C ALA A 90 0.86 -20.65 -13.01
N PRO A 91 1.85 -21.28 -12.37
CA PRO A 91 1.62 -22.01 -11.13
C PRO A 91 1.24 -21.03 -10.00
N SER A 92 0.00 -21.19 -9.49
CA SER A 92 -0.61 -20.54 -8.31
C SER A 92 -1.22 -19.14 -8.52
N ASP A 93 -2.50 -19.10 -8.93
CA ASP A 93 -3.35 -17.91 -8.97
C ASP A 93 -3.72 -17.29 -7.59
N SER A 94 -3.19 -17.80 -6.48
CA SER A 94 -3.43 -17.24 -5.14
C SER A 94 -2.73 -15.89 -4.98
N PRO A 95 -3.47 -14.79 -4.75
CA PRO A 95 -2.87 -13.47 -4.64
C PRO A 95 -2.08 -13.23 -3.34
N MET A 96 -2.12 -14.17 -2.39
CA MET A 96 -1.26 -14.18 -1.21
C MET A 96 -0.40 -15.45 -1.20
N LEU A 97 0.90 -15.30 -0.95
CA LEU A 97 1.85 -16.40 -0.78
C LEU A 97 2.50 -16.33 0.59
N ALA A 98 2.67 -17.48 1.23
CA ALA A 98 3.36 -17.59 2.51
C ALA A 98 4.65 -18.43 2.38
N PHE A 99 5.74 -17.95 2.96
CA PHE A 99 6.99 -18.69 3.11
C PHE A 99 7.28 -18.86 4.59
N ARG A 100 7.66 -20.07 5.00
CA ARG A 100 8.02 -20.38 6.39
C ARG A 100 9.51 -20.63 6.52
N ARG A 101 10.09 -19.98 7.51
CA ARG A 101 11.47 -20.20 7.95
C ARG A 101 11.49 -21.25 9.06
N ARG A 102 12.38 -22.25 8.95
CA ARG A 102 12.38 -23.45 9.81
C ARG A 102 13.65 -23.64 10.66
N ASP A 103 14.71 -22.89 10.39
CA ASP A 103 15.98 -22.93 11.12
C ASP A 103 15.88 -22.30 12.53
N VAL A 104 14.94 -21.37 12.75
CA VAL A 104 14.75 -20.68 14.04
C VAL A 104 13.70 -21.40 14.89
N THR A 105 14.10 -21.87 16.08
CA THR A 105 13.22 -22.62 17.00
C THR A 105 13.00 -21.93 18.34
N GLY A 106 13.93 -21.05 18.75
CA GLY A 106 13.89 -20.40 20.05
C GLY A 106 14.34 -18.94 19.99
N LEU A 107 14.01 -18.23 21.07
CA LEU A 107 14.38 -16.84 21.28
C LEU A 107 14.86 -16.67 22.71
N ARG A 108 16.07 -16.16 22.89
CA ARG A 108 16.57 -15.72 24.20
C ARG A 108 16.58 -14.20 24.26
N ILE A 109 15.93 -13.63 25.26
CA ILE A 109 15.80 -12.18 25.38
C ILE A 109 16.12 -11.70 26.79
N THR A 110 16.94 -10.66 26.87
CA THR A 110 17.23 -9.91 28.09
C THR A 110 16.60 -8.53 27.93
N LEU A 111 15.65 -8.19 28.80
CA LEU A 111 14.84 -6.97 28.65
C LEU A 111 15.61 -5.73 29.10
N ARG A 112 16.23 -5.77 30.28
CA ARG A 112 17.04 -4.69 30.85
C ARG A 112 18.44 -5.18 31.23
N PRO A 113 19.43 -4.27 31.36
CA PRO A 113 20.76 -4.65 31.85
C PRO A 113 20.67 -5.32 33.22
N GLY A 114 21.28 -6.50 33.36
CA GLY A 114 21.28 -7.27 34.60
C GLY A 114 20.07 -8.19 34.83
N ASP A 115 19.05 -8.13 33.96
CA ASP A 115 17.92 -9.05 34.04
C ASP A 115 18.34 -10.48 33.68
N THR A 116 17.66 -11.46 34.27
CA THR A 116 17.82 -12.86 33.87
C THR A 116 17.25 -13.07 32.46
N PRO A 117 17.99 -13.70 31.53
CA PRO A 117 17.49 -13.96 30.19
C PRO A 117 16.25 -14.85 30.22
N ILE A 118 15.25 -14.48 29.43
CA ILE A 118 14.01 -15.22 29.25
C ILE A 118 14.15 -16.08 28.00
N LEU A 119 13.77 -17.34 28.10
CA LEU A 119 13.72 -18.26 26.96
C LEU A 119 12.28 -18.38 26.47
N LEU A 120 12.06 -18.11 25.20
CA LEU A 120 10.77 -18.15 24.53
C LEU A 120 10.85 -19.15 23.36
N ASN A 121 9.76 -19.88 23.13
CA ASN A 121 9.65 -20.79 21.99
C ASN A 121 9.16 -20.01 20.76
N VAL A 122 9.78 -20.21 19.61
CA VAL A 122 9.34 -19.64 18.34
C VAL A 122 8.39 -20.65 17.70
N ALA A 123 7.11 -20.30 17.60
CA ALA A 123 6.14 -21.18 16.96
C ALA A 123 6.31 -21.14 15.45
N HIS A 124 6.29 -19.93 14.85
CA HIS A 124 6.41 -19.74 13.42
C HIS A 124 7.10 -18.41 13.08
N VAL A 125 7.90 -18.42 12.01
CA VAL A 125 8.39 -17.23 11.32
C VAL A 125 7.97 -17.36 9.86
N ASP A 126 7.08 -16.47 9.42
CA ASP A 126 6.45 -16.55 8.11
C ASP A 126 6.60 -15.20 7.36
N LEU A 127 6.87 -15.24 6.05
CA LEU A 127 6.77 -14.09 5.15
C LEU A 127 5.49 -14.20 4.33
N HIS A 128 4.64 -13.18 4.37
CA HIS A 128 3.44 -13.10 3.54
C HIS A 128 3.65 -12.09 2.42
N PHE A 129 3.63 -12.56 1.18
CA PHE A 129 3.73 -11.76 -0.04
C PHE A 129 2.34 -11.55 -0.63
N PHE A 130 2.14 -10.39 -1.25
CA PHE A 130 0.90 -10.02 -1.92
C PHE A 130 1.20 -9.73 -3.39
N PHE A 131 0.41 -10.30 -4.31
CA PHE A 131 0.59 -10.07 -5.74
C PHE A 131 0.20 -8.65 -6.14
N ASP A 132 0.86 -8.11 -7.16
CA ASP A 132 0.68 -6.77 -7.74
C ASP A 132 1.00 -5.59 -6.78
N ILE A 133 1.41 -5.89 -5.55
CA ILE A 133 1.75 -4.90 -4.53
C ILE A 133 3.09 -5.30 -3.93
N ASP A 134 4.09 -4.43 -4.03
CA ASP A 134 5.43 -4.68 -3.51
C ASP A 134 5.46 -4.56 -1.97
N VAL A 135 4.61 -5.33 -1.29
CA VAL A 135 4.48 -5.39 0.17
C VAL A 135 4.72 -6.81 0.63
N VAL A 136 5.52 -6.95 1.69
CA VAL A 136 5.72 -8.20 2.40
C VAL A 136 5.53 -7.99 3.89
N PHE A 137 4.97 -8.99 4.57
CA PHE A 137 4.85 -9.00 6.02
C PHE A 137 5.74 -10.08 6.62
N LEU A 138 6.69 -9.68 7.47
CA LEU A 138 7.35 -10.63 8.36
C LEU A 138 6.47 -10.86 9.59
N LYS A 139 5.90 -12.05 9.68
CA LYS A 139 5.15 -12.54 10.83
C LYS A 139 6.09 -13.33 11.73
N VAL A 140 6.16 -12.97 13.01
CA VAL A 140 6.87 -13.74 14.03
C VAL A 140 5.93 -14.09 15.17
N GLU A 141 5.82 -15.37 15.49
CA GLU A 141 4.97 -15.88 16.57
C GLU A 141 5.82 -16.56 17.64
N ILE A 142 5.78 -16.02 18.86
CA ILE A 142 6.50 -16.54 20.02
C ILE A 142 5.52 -16.95 21.13
N GLN A 143 5.92 -17.90 21.95
CA GLN A 143 5.12 -18.38 23.07
C GLN A 143 5.99 -18.72 24.29
N ALA A 144 5.40 -18.59 25.47
CA ALA A 144 5.95 -19.09 26.72
C ALA A 144 4.83 -19.40 27.71
N ASP A 145 5.12 -20.28 28.66
CA ASP A 145 4.23 -20.57 29.78
C ASP A 145 4.81 -19.98 31.07
N ASP A 146 3.92 -19.69 32.02
CA ASP A 146 4.26 -19.22 33.37
C ASP A 146 5.17 -17.97 33.39
N LEU A 147 4.83 -16.95 32.58
CA LEU A 147 5.55 -15.67 32.54
C LEU A 147 4.99 -14.68 33.58
N PRO A 148 5.82 -14.00 34.39
CA PRO A 148 5.34 -12.94 35.28
C PRO A 148 4.70 -11.80 34.49
N TRP A 149 3.62 -11.22 35.04
CA TRP A 149 2.87 -10.12 34.40
C TRP A 149 3.73 -8.95 33.97
N ASP A 150 4.56 -8.42 34.87
CA ASP A 150 5.42 -7.25 34.59
C ASP A 150 6.44 -7.57 33.48
N THR A 151 6.98 -8.79 33.49
CA THR A 151 7.90 -9.28 32.45
C THR A 151 7.21 -9.39 31.10
N ALA A 152 5.96 -9.85 31.05
CA ALA A 152 5.19 -9.93 29.81
C ALA A 152 4.87 -8.55 29.24
N LEU A 153 4.51 -7.58 30.08
CA LEU A 153 4.27 -6.20 29.63
C LEU A 153 5.55 -5.56 29.07
N GLU A 154 6.69 -5.72 29.76
CA GLU A 154 7.98 -5.24 29.25
C GLU A 154 8.38 -5.94 27.95
N LEU A 155 8.14 -7.25 27.82
CA LEU A 155 8.38 -8.01 26.59
C LEU A 155 7.54 -7.45 25.43
N LEU A 156 6.23 -7.27 25.63
CA LEU A 156 5.32 -6.71 24.63
C LEU A 156 5.74 -5.28 24.21
N HIS A 157 6.19 -4.46 25.15
CA HIS A 157 6.62 -3.09 24.88
C HIS A 157 7.94 -3.00 24.08
N ARG A 158 8.87 -3.92 24.33
CA ARG A 158 10.27 -3.82 23.89
C ARG A 158 10.63 -4.65 22.67
N PHE A 159 10.04 -5.84 22.53
CA PHE A 159 10.51 -6.82 21.55
C PHE A 159 10.19 -6.42 20.11
N GLY A 160 8.97 -5.94 19.84
CA GLY A 160 8.48 -5.64 18.48
C GLY A 160 9.01 -4.33 17.88
N ARG A 161 10.32 -4.07 17.98
CA ARG A 161 10.94 -2.83 17.50
C ARG A 161 12.10 -3.12 16.56
N ALA A 162 12.03 -2.57 15.35
CA ALA A 162 13.01 -2.78 14.30
C ALA A 162 14.39 -2.18 14.63
N TYR A 163 14.40 -1.06 15.36
CA TYR A 163 15.60 -0.33 15.76
C TYR A 163 15.35 0.54 17.00
N PRO A 164 16.40 0.99 17.73
CA PRO A 164 16.25 1.83 18.91
C PRO A 164 15.61 3.18 18.57
N SER A 165 14.69 3.67 19.40
CA SER A 165 14.10 5.01 19.20
C SER A 165 15.03 6.15 19.63
N GLY A 166 16.14 5.81 20.28
CA GLY A 166 17.10 6.74 20.87
C GLY A 166 18.03 6.00 21.82
N TRP A 167 18.93 6.75 22.47
CA TRP A 167 19.88 6.23 23.44
C TRP A 167 19.82 7.04 24.73
N ASP A 168 20.03 6.36 25.86
CA ASP A 168 20.15 7.03 27.15
C ASP A 168 21.56 7.62 27.35
N GLU A 169 21.79 8.23 28.53
CA GLU A 169 23.07 8.84 28.90
C GLU A 169 24.24 7.86 28.88
N THR A 170 23.97 6.56 29.04
CA THR A 170 24.99 5.49 28.99
C THR A 170 25.25 5.00 27.57
N GLY A 171 24.54 5.53 26.58
CA GLY A 171 24.62 5.11 25.19
C GLY A 171 23.85 3.82 24.90
N GLN A 172 22.99 3.36 25.82
CA GLN A 172 22.17 2.16 25.62
C GLN A 172 20.88 2.50 24.86
N GLY A 173 20.49 1.64 23.91
CA GLY A 173 19.26 1.80 23.15
C GLY A 173 18.01 1.80 24.06
N VAL A 174 17.19 2.83 23.93
CA VAL A 174 15.97 3.03 24.73
C VAL A 174 14.79 2.31 24.08
N HIS A 175 13.91 1.77 24.92
CA HIS A 175 12.68 1.02 24.58
C HIS A 175 12.86 -0.30 23.85
N ASN A 176 14.05 -0.68 23.41
CA ASN A 176 14.29 -2.03 22.91
C ASN A 176 14.63 -2.97 24.05
N ALA A 177 14.63 -4.26 23.75
CA ALA A 177 15.28 -5.24 24.61
C ALA A 177 16.78 -4.97 24.62
N TYR A 178 17.40 -5.14 25.78
CA TYR A 178 18.84 -4.99 25.94
C TYR A 178 19.61 -5.92 25.01
N ARG A 179 19.19 -7.19 24.95
CA ARG A 179 19.79 -8.20 24.06
C ARG A 179 18.75 -9.22 23.62
N THR A 180 18.76 -9.57 22.34
CA THR A 180 17.87 -10.56 21.73
C THR A 180 18.70 -11.51 20.88
N GLU A 181 18.50 -12.81 21.05
CA GLU A 181 19.24 -13.87 20.35
C GLU A 181 18.26 -14.86 19.73
N TRP A 182 18.36 -15.07 18.42
CA TRP A 182 17.66 -16.14 17.72
C TRP A 182 18.41 -17.45 17.89
N LEU A 183 17.69 -18.51 18.27
CA LEU A 183 18.27 -19.82 18.54
C LEU A 183 17.83 -20.84 17.49
N GLY A 184 18.79 -21.67 17.07
CA GLY A 184 18.54 -22.85 16.24
C GLY A 184 18.10 -24.06 17.06
N ALA A 185 17.80 -25.17 16.37
CA ALA A 185 17.30 -26.40 16.99
C ALA A 185 18.19 -26.95 18.12
N ASN A 186 19.52 -26.74 18.03
CA ASN A 186 20.48 -27.19 19.03
C ASN A 186 20.76 -26.17 20.14
N GLY A 187 20.04 -25.04 20.16
CA GLY A 187 20.29 -23.92 21.09
C GLY A 187 21.49 -23.03 20.70
N GLU A 188 22.07 -23.26 19.52
CA GLU A 188 23.09 -22.40 18.93
C GLU A 188 22.52 -21.01 18.60
N VAL A 189 23.31 -19.97 18.83
CA VAL A 189 22.90 -18.59 18.53
C VAL A 189 23.11 -18.33 17.05
N LEU A 190 22.01 -18.13 16.32
CA LEU A 190 22.02 -17.86 14.88
C LEU A 190 22.27 -16.38 14.58
N ALA A 191 21.70 -15.48 15.38
CA ALA A 191 21.90 -14.05 15.27
C ALA A 191 21.59 -13.33 16.59
N THR A 192 22.27 -12.20 16.80
CA THR A 192 22.15 -11.38 18.01
C THR A 192 21.79 -9.94 17.65
N SER A 193 20.99 -9.28 18.49
CA SER A 193 20.69 -7.86 18.36
C SER A 193 21.92 -7.00 18.65
N ASP A 194 21.94 -5.80 18.10
CA ASP A 194 23.04 -4.84 18.18
C ASP A 194 22.55 -3.43 18.55
N SER A 195 21.50 -3.35 19.38
CA SER A 195 20.87 -2.09 19.80
C SER A 195 21.83 -1.12 20.51
N GLU A 196 22.92 -1.65 21.08
CA GLU A 196 24.01 -0.93 21.73
C GLU A 196 24.97 -0.25 20.75
N ASN A 197 25.00 -0.68 19.48
CA ASN A 197 25.89 -0.12 18.47
C ASN A 197 25.34 1.21 17.92
N ARG A 198 25.39 2.25 18.74
CA ARG A 198 24.91 3.61 18.41
C ARG A 198 25.52 4.17 17.12
N GLU A 199 26.80 3.93 16.89
CA GLU A 199 27.52 4.45 15.72
C GLU A 199 26.96 3.90 14.41
N LYS A 200 26.66 2.59 14.35
CA LYS A 200 26.01 1.95 13.19
C LYS A 200 24.70 2.67 12.81
N PHE A 201 23.82 2.92 13.78
CA PHE A 201 22.52 3.54 13.48
C PHE A 201 22.67 5.01 13.07
N LEU A 202 23.55 5.77 13.72
CA LEU A 202 23.73 7.19 13.42
C LEU A 202 24.43 7.43 12.08
N SER A 203 25.47 6.67 11.77
CA SER A 203 26.18 6.77 10.48
C SER A 203 25.25 6.47 9.31
N PHE A 204 24.46 5.40 9.40
CA PHE A 204 23.50 5.01 8.37
C PHE A 204 22.43 6.10 8.10
N VAL A 205 21.91 6.75 9.15
CA VAL A 205 20.96 7.86 9.01
C VAL A 205 21.61 9.09 8.36
N CYS A 206 22.86 9.40 8.72
CA CYS A 206 23.61 10.50 8.12
C CYS A 206 23.85 10.28 6.62
N GLU A 207 24.19 9.06 6.23
CA GLU A 207 24.53 8.70 4.86
C GLU A 207 23.30 8.57 3.97
N HIS A 208 22.27 7.85 4.43
CA HIS A 208 21.15 7.43 3.58
C HIS A 208 19.82 8.14 3.88
N ARG A 209 19.74 8.94 4.95
CA ARG A 209 18.49 9.57 5.42
C ARG A 209 17.38 8.57 5.74
N ALA A 210 17.74 7.33 6.05
CA ALA A 210 16.84 6.24 6.41
C ALA A 210 17.30 5.57 7.72
N PRO A 211 16.40 4.96 8.51
CA PRO A 211 16.79 4.24 9.71
C PRO A 211 17.47 2.91 9.38
N CYS A 212 18.54 2.58 10.09
CA CYS A 212 19.14 1.25 10.04
C CYS A 212 18.31 0.26 10.86
N ILE A 213 18.35 -1.02 10.49
CA ILE A 213 17.62 -2.10 11.16
C ILE A 213 18.58 -2.91 12.04
N ALA A 214 18.08 -3.34 13.20
CA ALA A 214 18.84 -4.18 14.11
C ALA A 214 19.17 -5.54 13.45
N SER A 215 20.41 -6.01 13.67
CA SER A 215 20.99 -7.13 12.92
C SER A 215 20.20 -8.44 13.06
N HIS A 216 19.62 -8.72 14.23
CA HIS A 216 18.77 -9.90 14.43
C HIS A 216 17.47 -9.88 13.59
N TRP A 217 16.90 -8.71 13.30
CA TRP A 217 15.73 -8.58 12.41
C TRP A 217 16.13 -8.71 10.95
N ALA A 218 17.23 -8.07 10.56
CA ALA A 218 17.79 -8.21 9.21
C ALA A 218 18.19 -9.67 8.90
N PHE A 219 18.70 -10.40 9.90
CA PHE A 219 18.96 -11.84 9.79
C PHE A 219 17.72 -12.62 9.38
N LEU A 220 16.56 -12.33 10.00
CA LEU A 220 15.31 -13.01 9.67
C LEU A 220 14.93 -12.81 8.20
N LEU A 221 15.15 -11.62 7.64
CA LEU A 221 14.74 -11.27 6.28
C LEU A 221 15.64 -11.81 5.16
N ARG A 222 16.84 -12.30 5.49
CA ARG A 222 17.74 -12.90 4.50
C ARG A 222 17.01 -14.00 3.71
N PRO A 223 17.18 -14.08 2.37
CA PRO A 223 18.14 -13.35 1.52
C PRO A 223 17.71 -11.95 1.04
N LEU A 224 16.59 -11.39 1.52
CA LEU A 224 16.22 -10.01 1.23
C LEU A 224 17.20 -9.05 1.92
N VAL A 225 17.57 -7.97 1.25
CA VAL A 225 18.60 -7.03 1.72
C VAL A 225 17.98 -5.65 1.98
N LEU A 226 18.44 -4.93 3.01
CA LEU A 226 17.98 -3.57 3.28
C LEU A 226 18.35 -2.64 2.12
N GLU A 227 17.44 -1.74 1.72
CA GLU A 227 17.56 -0.88 0.54
C GLU A 227 18.91 -0.17 0.39
N HIS A 228 19.44 0.41 1.48
CA HIS A 228 20.72 1.14 1.46
C HIS A 228 21.87 0.37 2.10
N ALA A 229 21.75 -0.93 2.32
CA ALA A 229 22.90 -1.71 2.76
C ALA A 229 23.91 -1.87 1.61
N ASP A 230 25.20 -1.86 1.96
CA ASP A 230 26.33 -2.12 1.04
C ASP A 230 26.38 -3.57 0.52
N GLU A 231 25.43 -4.41 0.94
CA GLU A 231 25.29 -5.78 0.47
C GLU A 231 24.61 -5.83 -0.91
N ALA A 232 25.15 -6.67 -1.80
CA ALA A 232 24.50 -6.98 -3.07
C ALA A 232 23.26 -7.85 -2.81
N GLY A 233 22.10 -7.40 -3.29
CA GLY A 233 20.83 -8.10 -3.12
C GLY A 233 19.91 -7.84 -4.30
N ALA A 234 19.35 -8.91 -4.88
CA ALA A 234 18.47 -8.81 -6.03
C ALA A 234 17.11 -8.19 -5.67
N VAL A 235 16.64 -8.49 -4.46
CA VAL A 235 15.41 -7.95 -3.89
C VAL A 235 15.78 -7.21 -2.63
N ARG A 236 15.43 -5.93 -2.61
CA ARG A 236 15.65 -5.03 -1.49
C ARG A 236 14.36 -4.80 -0.74
N TYR A 237 14.47 -4.44 0.53
CA TYR A 237 13.33 -4.07 1.34
C TYR A 237 13.61 -2.78 2.12
N ARG A 238 12.54 -2.05 2.41
CA ARG A 238 12.56 -0.89 3.31
C ARG A 238 11.34 -0.89 4.21
N GLN A 239 11.45 -0.17 5.32
CA GLN A 239 10.36 -0.04 6.27
C GLN A 239 9.33 0.98 5.77
N LEU A 240 8.05 0.61 5.82
CA LEU A 240 6.94 1.49 5.41
C LEU A 240 6.48 2.44 6.49
N GLU A 241 6.45 1.95 7.72
CA GLU A 241 5.81 2.64 8.84
C GLU A 241 6.81 3.04 9.92
N TYR A 242 6.29 3.17 11.14
CA TYR A 242 7.04 3.43 12.35
C TYR A 242 7.87 2.22 12.78
N HIS A 243 8.87 2.45 13.64
CA HIS A 243 9.80 1.39 14.10
C HIS A 243 9.14 0.27 14.91
N ARG A 244 7.87 0.42 15.26
CA ARG A 244 7.10 -0.54 16.06
C ARG A 244 6.28 -1.43 15.14
N MET A 245 6.46 -2.73 15.28
CA MET A 245 5.69 -3.72 14.58
C MET A 245 4.30 -3.81 15.21
N PRO A 246 3.22 -3.83 14.41
CA PRO A 246 1.90 -4.25 14.85
C PRO A 246 1.96 -5.54 15.67
N VAL A 247 1.26 -5.57 16.80
CA VAL A 247 1.36 -6.65 17.78
C VAL A 247 0.00 -7.24 18.12
N MET A 248 -0.08 -8.56 18.11
CA MET A 248 -1.16 -9.30 18.73
C MET A 248 -0.61 -10.04 19.94
N ALA A 249 -1.37 -10.09 21.03
CA ALA A 249 -0.99 -10.90 22.19
C ALA A 249 -2.16 -11.67 22.75
N TYR A 250 -1.87 -12.85 23.27
CA TYR A 250 -2.82 -13.73 23.93
C TYR A 250 -2.28 -14.09 25.31
N LEU A 251 -3.02 -13.70 26.35
CA LEU A 251 -2.62 -13.84 27.74
C LEU A 251 -3.68 -14.66 28.49
N ALA A 252 -3.29 -15.84 28.96
CA ALA A 252 -4.11 -16.68 29.84
C ALA A 252 -3.70 -16.48 31.29
N LEU A 253 -4.61 -15.98 32.13
CA LEU A 253 -4.39 -15.76 33.56
C LEU A 253 -5.30 -16.66 34.40
N ASP A 254 -4.88 -16.98 35.62
CA ASP A 254 -5.70 -17.77 36.55
C ASP A 254 -6.99 -17.03 36.96
N ASP A 255 -6.96 -15.70 37.06
CA ASP A 255 -8.14 -14.86 37.27
C ASP A 255 -8.01 -13.54 36.48
N PRO A 256 -8.55 -13.47 35.25
CA PRO A 256 -8.55 -12.24 34.46
C PRO A 256 -9.24 -11.06 35.15
N ARG A 257 -10.18 -11.33 36.06
CA ARG A 257 -10.98 -10.30 36.74
C ARG A 257 -10.18 -9.56 37.80
N SER A 258 -9.02 -10.10 38.21
CA SER A 258 -8.11 -9.39 39.13
C SER A 258 -7.38 -8.22 38.46
N LEU A 259 -7.47 -8.09 37.13
CA LEU A 259 -6.87 -6.98 36.39
C LEU A 259 -7.67 -5.70 36.60
N THR A 260 -6.97 -4.62 36.90
CA THR A 260 -7.56 -3.30 37.09
C THR A 260 -7.81 -2.63 35.74
N PRO A 261 -8.64 -1.57 35.68
CA PRO A 261 -8.79 -0.76 34.47
C PRO A 261 -7.44 -0.22 33.97
N GLU A 262 -6.54 0.18 34.87
CA GLU A 262 -5.19 0.65 34.52
C GLU A 262 -4.34 -0.45 33.86
N ASP A 263 -4.43 -1.69 34.35
CA ASP A 263 -3.77 -2.85 33.75
C ASP A 263 -4.21 -3.05 32.29
N PHE A 264 -5.52 -2.94 32.02
CA PHE A 264 -6.05 -3.05 30.65
C PHE A 264 -5.61 -1.89 29.76
N ILE A 265 -5.55 -0.67 30.29
CA ILE A 265 -5.07 0.50 29.54
C ILE A 265 -3.60 0.32 29.16
N HIS A 266 -2.74 -0.08 30.10
CA HIS A 266 -1.33 -0.35 29.81
C HIS A 266 -1.15 -1.48 28.79
N LEU A 267 -1.95 -2.54 28.88
CA LEU A 267 -1.88 -3.66 27.94
C LEU A 267 -2.37 -3.27 26.54
N GLY A 268 -3.52 -2.60 26.43
CA GLY A 268 -4.08 -2.17 25.15
C GLY A 268 -3.25 -1.09 24.47
N LEU A 269 -2.75 -0.12 25.24
CA LEU A 269 -1.94 1.00 24.78
C LEU A 269 -0.44 0.78 25.05
N ILE A 270 0.03 -0.47 24.98
CA ILE A 270 1.43 -0.85 25.28
C ILE A 270 2.46 -0.06 24.45
N ASN A 271 2.04 0.43 23.29
CA ASN A 271 2.86 1.28 22.44
C ASN A 271 2.86 2.75 22.92
N ALA A 272 1.74 3.29 23.42
CA ALA A 272 1.66 4.68 23.82
C ALA A 272 2.30 4.94 25.19
N PHE A 273 2.12 4.02 26.14
CA PHE A 273 2.58 4.16 27.53
C PHE A 273 3.50 3.01 27.90
N ARG A 274 4.60 3.30 28.60
CA ARG A 274 5.43 2.21 29.14
C ARG A 274 4.68 1.55 30.30
N PRO A 275 4.91 0.25 30.55
CA PRO A 275 4.39 -0.41 31.74
C PRO A 275 4.81 0.35 33.02
N GLY A 276 3.84 0.73 33.84
CA GLY A 276 4.07 1.45 35.09
C GLY A 276 4.21 2.97 34.99
N ASP A 277 4.12 3.56 33.79
CA ASP A 277 4.03 5.01 33.65
C ASP A 277 2.70 5.54 34.21
N THR A 278 2.70 6.74 34.81
CA THR A 278 1.46 7.38 35.25
C THR A 278 0.57 7.71 34.05
N LEU A 279 -0.67 7.20 34.05
CA LEU A 279 -1.62 7.40 32.97
C LEU A 279 -2.21 8.83 32.97
N PRO A 280 -2.25 9.53 31.82
CA PRO A 280 -2.88 10.85 31.73
C PRO A 280 -4.40 10.70 31.69
N LEU A 281 -5.05 10.66 32.86
CA LEU A 281 -6.50 10.38 32.99
C LEU A 281 -7.44 11.35 32.25
N ARG A 282 -6.95 12.51 31.80
CA ARG A 282 -7.71 13.49 31.01
C ARG A 282 -7.54 13.33 29.51
N ASP A 283 -6.61 12.50 29.06
CA ASP A 283 -6.47 12.15 27.65
C ASP A 283 -7.69 11.32 27.22
N PRO A 284 -8.44 11.71 26.17
CA PRO A 284 -9.59 10.94 25.69
C PRO A 284 -9.26 9.49 25.35
N VAL A 285 -8.02 9.19 24.94
CA VAL A 285 -7.56 7.83 24.63
C VAL A 285 -7.53 6.95 25.89
N VAL A 286 -7.28 7.54 27.06
CA VAL A 286 -7.25 6.85 28.36
C VAL A 286 -8.64 6.87 29.00
N ALA A 287 -9.28 8.04 29.05
CA ALA A 287 -10.57 8.23 29.72
C ALA A 287 -11.70 7.39 29.10
N GLU A 288 -11.69 7.22 27.78
CA GLU A 288 -12.72 6.49 27.03
C GLU A 288 -12.25 5.10 26.58
N PHE A 289 -11.15 4.59 27.16
CA PHE A 289 -10.44 3.41 26.68
C PHE A 289 -11.37 2.19 26.50
N GLU A 290 -12.17 1.86 27.52
CA GLU A 290 -13.01 0.67 27.48
C GLU A 290 -14.06 0.74 26.37
N ALA A 291 -14.74 1.87 26.21
CA ALA A 291 -15.73 2.04 25.14
C ALA A 291 -15.10 2.01 23.74
N ARG A 292 -13.92 2.63 23.58
CA ARG A 292 -13.26 2.81 22.29
C ARG A 292 -12.46 1.60 21.82
N TYR A 293 -11.93 0.80 22.73
CA TYR A 293 -10.97 -0.25 22.38
C TYR A 293 -11.35 -1.65 22.86
N CYS A 294 -12.18 -1.80 23.89
CA CYS A 294 -12.58 -3.13 24.37
C CYS A 294 -13.77 -3.72 23.61
N ASP A 295 -13.68 -5.02 23.34
CA ASP A 295 -14.79 -5.90 22.98
C ASP A 295 -14.97 -6.93 24.10
N ASP A 296 -16.05 -6.72 24.86
CA ASP A 296 -16.40 -7.46 26.07
C ASP A 296 -17.50 -8.50 25.82
N ARG A 297 -17.69 -8.92 24.56
CA ARG A 297 -18.69 -9.94 24.17
C ARG A 297 -18.67 -11.20 25.04
N TYR A 298 -17.50 -11.59 25.56
CA TYR A 298 -17.29 -12.77 26.39
C TYR A 298 -16.86 -12.45 27.82
N TRP A 299 -17.07 -11.22 28.27
CA TRP A 299 -16.82 -10.77 29.63
C TRP A 299 -18.08 -10.91 30.49
N THR A 300 -18.31 -12.11 31.02
CA THR A 300 -19.57 -12.49 31.67
C THR A 300 -19.57 -12.34 33.20
N VAL A 301 -18.44 -11.98 33.81
CA VAL A 301 -18.27 -11.83 35.27
C VAL A 301 -18.78 -13.07 36.03
N SER A 302 -18.50 -14.27 35.50
CA SER A 302 -18.91 -15.56 36.09
C SER A 302 -17.71 -16.39 36.50
N ASP A 303 -17.87 -17.28 37.48
CA ASP A 303 -16.77 -18.12 37.96
C ASP A 303 -16.38 -19.26 37.00
N SER A 304 -17.22 -19.58 36.01
CA SER A 304 -17.01 -20.67 35.04
C SER A 304 -16.38 -20.25 33.71
N GLY A 305 -16.00 -18.97 33.56
CA GLY A 305 -15.33 -18.45 32.37
C GLY A 305 -16.23 -18.32 31.12
N PRO A 306 -15.69 -17.86 29.98
CA PRO A 306 -14.27 -17.68 29.69
C PRO A 306 -13.67 -16.34 30.14
N ASN A 307 -14.47 -15.41 30.68
CA ASN A 307 -14.06 -14.08 31.17
C ASN A 307 -13.03 -13.42 30.24
N THR A 308 -13.40 -13.32 28.97
CA THR A 308 -12.50 -12.90 27.90
C THR A 308 -12.76 -11.45 27.53
N ARG A 309 -11.70 -10.64 27.52
CA ARG A 309 -11.69 -9.27 27.02
C ARG A 309 -10.72 -9.17 25.85
N VAL A 310 -11.19 -8.63 24.73
CA VAL A 310 -10.37 -8.33 23.56
C VAL A 310 -10.19 -6.81 23.49
N MET A 311 -8.97 -6.33 23.25
CA MET A 311 -8.66 -4.92 23.10
C MET A 311 -8.04 -4.69 21.72
N CYS A 312 -8.58 -3.76 20.93
CA CYS A 312 -8.05 -3.43 19.61
C CYS A 312 -7.85 -1.92 19.47
N THR A 313 -6.60 -1.48 19.30
CA THR A 313 -6.22 -0.06 19.18
C THR A 313 -5.73 0.32 17.77
N GLY A 314 -5.99 -0.54 16.78
CA GLY A 314 -5.42 -0.44 15.44
C GLY A 314 -4.10 -1.21 15.38
N ASN A 315 -3.04 -0.68 15.98
CA ASN A 315 -1.69 -1.29 15.97
C ASN A 315 -1.51 -2.43 16.98
N THR A 316 -2.46 -2.61 17.91
CA THR A 316 -2.45 -3.71 18.88
C THR A 316 -3.77 -4.47 18.86
N LEU A 317 -3.68 -5.79 19.04
CA LEU A 317 -4.83 -6.65 19.33
C LEU A 317 -4.50 -7.60 20.49
N MET A 318 -4.99 -7.27 21.68
CA MET A 318 -4.71 -8.02 22.89
C MET A 318 -5.92 -8.86 23.30
N VAL A 319 -5.71 -10.12 23.64
CA VAL A 319 -6.75 -11.03 24.11
C VAL A 319 -6.35 -11.53 25.49
N VAL A 320 -7.21 -11.27 26.47
CA VAL A 320 -7.03 -11.74 27.85
C VAL A 320 -8.18 -12.66 28.21
N GLY A 321 -7.91 -13.74 28.92
CA GLY A 321 -8.95 -14.63 29.41
C GLY A 321 -8.45 -15.69 30.37
N ASP A 322 -9.41 -16.51 30.82
CA ASP A 322 -9.21 -17.44 31.93
C ASP A 322 -8.43 -18.68 31.50
N ALA A 323 -7.28 -18.93 32.14
CA ALA A 323 -6.41 -20.07 31.91
C ALA A 323 -7.05 -21.42 32.27
N ARG A 324 -8.05 -21.43 33.17
CA ARG A 324 -8.80 -22.62 33.56
C ARG A 324 -9.91 -22.96 32.57
N SER A 325 -10.29 -22.01 31.72
CA SER A 325 -11.29 -22.24 30.68
C SER A 325 -10.73 -23.13 29.58
N ARG A 326 -11.31 -24.32 29.42
CA ARG A 326 -11.00 -25.24 28.32
C ARG A 326 -11.26 -24.61 26.96
N TYR A 327 -12.28 -23.76 26.84
CA TYR A 327 -12.58 -23.07 25.58
C TYR A 327 -11.52 -22.02 25.24
N PHE A 328 -11.01 -21.29 26.24
CA PHE A 328 -9.97 -20.29 26.02
C PHE A 328 -8.68 -20.98 25.53
N ARG A 329 -8.13 -21.91 26.32
CA ARG A 329 -6.83 -22.59 26.05
C ARG A 329 -6.80 -23.55 24.85
N ASN A 330 -7.93 -23.86 24.22
CA ASN A 330 -7.97 -24.90 23.19
C ASN A 330 -7.38 -24.44 21.84
N GLU A 331 -6.30 -25.09 21.43
CA GLU A 331 -5.52 -24.80 20.21
C GLU A 331 -6.19 -25.25 18.90
N VAL A 332 -7.22 -26.09 18.97
CA VAL A 332 -7.88 -26.68 17.78
C VAL A 332 -9.27 -26.08 17.55
N HIS A 333 -10.04 -25.88 18.62
CA HIS A 333 -11.45 -25.45 18.52
C HIS A 333 -11.78 -24.23 19.38
N GLY A 334 -10.85 -23.80 20.23
CA GLY A 334 -11.06 -22.73 21.19
C GLY A 334 -10.78 -21.34 20.66
N LEU A 335 -10.75 -20.39 21.59
CA LEU A 335 -10.40 -19.01 21.29
C LEU A 335 -8.93 -18.85 20.90
N LEU A 336 -8.03 -19.68 21.46
CA LEU A 336 -6.62 -19.69 21.04
C LEU A 336 -6.47 -20.08 19.56
N ALA A 337 -7.25 -21.05 19.08
CA ALA A 337 -7.30 -21.37 17.65
C ALA A 337 -7.80 -20.16 16.83
N GLN A 338 -8.91 -19.54 17.23
CA GLN A 338 -9.44 -18.36 16.53
C GLN A 338 -8.44 -17.20 16.50
N PHE A 339 -7.72 -16.97 17.59
CA PHE A 339 -6.68 -15.95 17.71
C PHE A 339 -5.55 -16.15 16.69
N ARG A 340 -5.03 -17.39 16.59
CA ARG A 340 -3.89 -17.72 15.70
C ARG A 340 -4.25 -17.73 14.21
N HIS A 341 -5.54 -17.78 13.90
CA HIS A 341 -6.05 -18.03 12.56
C HIS A 341 -6.93 -16.86 12.08
N GLN A 342 -8.18 -16.81 12.54
CA GLN A 342 -9.16 -15.82 12.10
C GLN A 342 -8.78 -14.39 12.51
N PHE A 343 -8.35 -14.19 13.76
CA PHE A 343 -7.95 -12.87 14.24
C PHE A 343 -6.63 -12.42 13.61
N LEU A 344 -5.71 -13.36 13.36
CA LEU A 344 -4.48 -13.08 12.64
C LEU A 344 -4.77 -12.56 11.22
N LEU A 345 -5.63 -13.26 10.49
CA LEU A 345 -5.95 -12.90 9.10
C LEU A 345 -6.68 -11.56 9.00
N LEU A 346 -7.67 -11.27 9.85
CA LEU A 346 -8.32 -9.95 9.82
C LEU A 346 -7.34 -8.82 10.18
N PHE A 347 -6.42 -9.07 11.11
CA PHE A 347 -5.43 -8.09 11.54
C PHE A 347 -4.37 -7.88 10.44
N LEU A 348 -3.94 -8.95 9.76
CA LEU A 348 -3.07 -8.91 8.60
C LEU A 348 -3.71 -8.12 7.45
N ILE A 349 -4.98 -8.39 7.11
CA ILE A 349 -5.71 -7.67 6.05
C ILE A 349 -5.81 -6.17 6.37
N ALA A 350 -6.17 -5.80 7.60
CA ALA A 350 -6.27 -4.40 8.00
C ALA A 350 -4.94 -3.64 7.87
N HIS A 351 -3.83 -4.28 8.25
CA HIS A 351 -2.49 -3.69 8.09
C HIS A 351 -2.01 -3.73 6.64
N PHE A 352 -2.39 -4.74 5.87
CA PHE A 352 -2.08 -4.82 4.44
C PHE A 352 -2.75 -3.68 3.66
N HIS A 353 -4.03 -3.39 3.94
CA HIS A 353 -4.71 -2.22 3.39
C HIS A 353 -3.92 -0.94 3.64
N ARG A 354 -3.47 -0.74 4.88
CA ARG A 354 -2.67 0.43 5.26
C ARG A 354 -1.32 0.48 4.54
N ALA A 355 -0.58 -0.63 4.55
CA ALA A 355 0.73 -0.75 3.93
C ALA A 355 0.67 -0.48 2.43
N ALA A 356 -0.32 -1.05 1.72
CA ALA A 356 -0.54 -0.81 0.30
C ALA A 356 -0.79 0.67 0.01
N LEU A 357 -1.65 1.34 0.80
CA LEU A 357 -1.92 2.76 0.65
C LEU A 357 -0.68 3.64 0.86
N LEU A 358 0.18 3.27 1.81
CA LEU A 358 1.46 3.96 2.02
C LEU A 358 2.40 3.76 0.83
N VAL A 359 2.52 2.54 0.29
CA VAL A 359 3.31 2.27 -0.92
C VAL A 359 2.82 3.11 -2.10
N PHE A 360 1.51 3.20 -2.31
CA PHE A 360 0.95 4.00 -3.40
C PHE A 360 1.24 5.50 -3.23
N SER A 361 1.07 6.02 -2.01
CA SER A 361 1.39 7.41 -1.66
C SER A 361 2.87 7.71 -1.92
N ASP A 362 3.77 6.82 -1.50
CA ASP A 362 5.20 7.03 -1.65
C ASP A 362 5.67 6.95 -3.11
N ARG A 363 5.16 5.97 -3.88
CA ARG A 363 5.44 5.86 -5.32
C ARG A 363 5.05 7.12 -6.10
N MET A 364 3.97 7.80 -5.69
CA MET A 364 3.55 9.07 -6.29
C MET A 364 4.51 10.21 -5.95
N VAL A 365 4.94 10.30 -4.69
CA VAL A 365 5.92 11.29 -4.23
C VAL A 365 7.25 11.10 -4.97
N ASP A 366 7.76 9.88 -5.04
CA ASP A 366 8.98 9.56 -5.78
C ASP A 366 8.87 9.90 -7.27
N ALA A 367 7.73 9.59 -7.90
CA ALA A 367 7.50 9.92 -9.30
C ALA A 367 7.56 11.43 -9.55
N ILE A 368 7.03 12.26 -8.64
CA ILE A 368 7.13 13.71 -8.72
C ILE A 368 8.57 14.18 -8.50
N ASN A 369 9.27 13.63 -7.50
CA ASN A 369 10.64 14.04 -7.19
C ASN A 369 11.62 13.77 -8.35
N ASP A 370 11.41 12.68 -9.10
CA ASP A 370 12.22 12.32 -10.27
C ASP A 370 11.86 13.10 -11.56
N LEU A 371 10.80 13.91 -11.52
CA LEU A 371 10.30 14.63 -12.69
C LEU A 371 11.14 15.88 -12.99
N ASP A 372 11.84 15.86 -14.13
CA ASP A 372 12.40 17.05 -14.75
C ASP A 372 11.49 17.51 -15.89
N ILE A 373 10.82 18.65 -15.68
CA ILE A 373 9.91 19.25 -16.66
C ILE A 373 10.65 19.67 -17.95
N ARG A 374 11.98 19.80 -17.93
CA ARG A 374 12.76 20.20 -19.11
C ARG A 374 13.20 19.01 -19.95
N ASP A 375 13.25 17.81 -19.37
CA ASP A 375 13.65 16.59 -20.08
C ASP A 375 12.44 15.80 -20.60
N ALA A 376 12.36 15.66 -21.93
CA ALA A 376 11.32 14.87 -22.57
C ALA A 376 11.35 13.39 -22.16
N LYS A 377 12.54 12.81 -21.88
CA LYS A 377 12.64 11.42 -21.42
C LYS A 377 12.12 11.27 -19.99
N SER A 378 12.44 12.20 -19.09
CA SER A 378 11.90 12.24 -17.72
C SER A 378 10.37 12.32 -17.74
N GLN A 379 9.78 13.21 -18.54
CA GLN A 379 8.32 13.30 -18.66
C GLN A 379 7.67 12.00 -19.18
N LEU A 380 8.31 11.30 -20.12
CA LEU A 380 7.81 10.01 -20.61
C LEU A 380 7.88 8.92 -19.53
N ARG A 381 8.97 8.85 -18.77
CA ARG A 381 9.12 7.94 -17.63
C ARG A 381 8.07 8.23 -16.55
N PHE A 382 7.88 9.50 -16.20
CA PHE A 382 6.88 9.94 -15.23
C PHE A 382 5.46 9.51 -15.65
N ARG A 383 5.06 9.79 -16.89
CA ARG A 383 3.75 9.37 -17.42
C ARG A 383 3.54 7.87 -17.35
N LYS A 384 4.57 7.09 -17.68
CA LYS A 384 4.52 5.63 -17.58
C LYS A 384 4.35 5.21 -16.12
N ARG A 385 5.20 5.70 -15.21
CA ARG A 385 5.16 5.37 -13.78
C ARG A 385 3.81 5.69 -13.12
N ILE A 386 3.22 6.85 -13.43
CA ILE A 386 1.88 7.22 -12.93
C ILE A 386 0.80 6.29 -13.47
N ARG A 387 0.83 5.97 -14.78
CA ARG A 387 -0.14 5.04 -15.37
C ARG A 387 -0.04 3.64 -14.75
N ASP A 388 1.18 3.12 -14.62
CA ASP A 388 1.42 1.79 -14.05
C ASP A 388 0.96 1.76 -12.58
N THR A 389 1.24 2.83 -11.82
CA THR A 389 0.78 2.98 -10.43
C THR A 389 -0.74 3.06 -10.34
N PHE A 390 -1.40 3.79 -11.25
CA PHE A 390 -2.86 3.91 -11.29
C PHE A 390 -3.53 2.57 -11.64
N GLU A 391 -2.97 1.82 -12.59
CA GLU A 391 -3.46 0.47 -12.91
C GLU A 391 -3.35 -0.46 -11.70
N ALA A 392 -2.20 -0.46 -11.02
CA ALA A 392 -2.00 -1.24 -9.80
C ALA A 392 -2.98 -0.84 -8.68
N PHE A 393 -3.27 0.46 -8.54
CA PHE A 393 -4.26 0.94 -7.57
C PHE A 393 -5.68 0.48 -7.91
N LEU A 394 -6.09 0.50 -9.17
CA LEU A 394 -7.39 -0.05 -9.58
C LEU A 394 -7.50 -1.54 -9.26
N ARG A 395 -6.44 -2.31 -9.53
CA ARG A 395 -6.38 -3.73 -9.14
C ARG A 395 -6.50 -3.90 -7.63
N PHE A 396 -5.80 -3.08 -6.85
CA PHE A 396 -5.93 -3.06 -5.39
C PHE A 396 -7.36 -2.77 -4.92
N THR A 397 -7.99 -1.70 -5.42
CA THR A 397 -9.37 -1.34 -5.08
C THR A 397 -10.35 -2.48 -5.36
N HIS A 398 -10.19 -3.19 -6.48
CA HIS A 398 -11.14 -4.21 -6.89
C HIS A 398 -10.85 -5.61 -6.32
N ARG A 399 -9.59 -5.93 -6.01
CA ARG A 399 -9.17 -7.27 -5.58
C ARG A 399 -8.88 -7.37 -4.09
N TYR A 400 -8.47 -6.28 -3.47
CA TYR A 400 -7.85 -6.28 -2.13
C TYR A 400 -8.51 -5.34 -1.14
N TRP A 401 -9.29 -4.34 -1.58
CA TRP A 401 -9.94 -3.40 -0.68
C TRP A 401 -11.28 -3.93 -0.16
N PHE A 402 -11.31 -4.35 1.10
CA PHE A 402 -12.50 -4.92 1.74
C PHE A 402 -13.07 -4.01 2.85
N HIS A 403 -14.39 -3.82 2.86
CA HIS A 403 -15.11 -3.19 3.99
C HIS A 403 -15.72 -4.23 4.93
N GLU A 404 -16.05 -5.40 4.38
CA GLU A 404 -16.60 -6.55 5.11
C GLU A 404 -15.72 -7.77 4.85
N LEU A 405 -15.40 -8.52 5.91
CA LEU A 405 -14.63 -9.76 5.82
C LEU A 405 -15.45 -10.98 6.15
N SER A 406 -16.44 -10.85 7.04
CA SER A 406 -17.17 -11.97 7.63
C SER A 406 -18.60 -11.57 7.99
N GLU A 407 -19.54 -12.50 7.85
CA GLU A 407 -20.89 -12.37 8.43
C GLU A 407 -20.89 -12.54 9.97
N ARG A 408 -19.79 -13.06 10.53
CA ARG A 408 -19.67 -13.22 11.98
C ARG A 408 -19.42 -11.86 12.61
N ALA A 409 -20.42 -11.35 13.34
CA ALA A 409 -20.39 -10.03 13.96
C ALA A 409 -19.11 -9.73 14.78
N GLN A 410 -18.54 -10.72 15.47
CA GLN A 410 -17.29 -10.51 16.21
C GLN A 410 -16.09 -10.25 15.29
N LEU A 411 -15.88 -11.09 14.28
CA LEU A 411 -14.76 -10.93 13.34
C LEU A 411 -14.89 -9.63 12.56
N GLN A 412 -16.10 -9.33 12.10
CA GLN A 412 -16.39 -8.09 11.38
C GLN A 412 -16.19 -6.86 12.26
N GLY A 413 -16.67 -6.91 13.51
CA GLY A 413 -16.50 -5.80 14.46
C GLY A 413 -15.04 -5.53 14.80
N LEU A 414 -14.22 -6.58 15.00
CA LEU A 414 -12.78 -6.43 15.23
C LEU A 414 -12.06 -5.86 14.00
N PHE A 415 -12.40 -6.33 12.79
CA PHE A 415 -11.82 -5.79 11.55
C PHE A 415 -12.15 -4.31 11.33
N GLN A 416 -13.43 -3.94 11.50
CA GLN A 416 -13.86 -2.54 11.38
C GLN A 416 -13.17 -1.65 12.41
N ARG A 417 -13.07 -2.10 13.66
CA ARG A 417 -12.38 -1.36 14.73
C ARG A 417 -10.89 -1.19 14.43
N SER A 418 -10.22 -2.24 13.97
CA SER A 418 -8.81 -2.18 13.57
C SER A 418 -8.61 -1.21 12.40
N SER A 419 -9.39 -1.33 11.33
CA SER A 419 -9.30 -0.46 10.14
C SER A 419 -9.62 1.00 10.45
N ALA A 420 -10.61 1.26 11.31
CA ALA A 420 -10.98 2.61 11.73
C ALA A 420 -9.88 3.28 12.55
N HIS A 421 -9.30 2.57 13.54
CA HIS A 421 -8.20 3.11 14.35
C HIS A 421 -6.90 3.28 13.56
N LEU A 422 -6.70 2.47 12.52
CA LEU A 422 -5.63 2.67 11.54
C LEU A 422 -5.91 3.82 10.56
N GLY A 423 -7.11 4.39 10.53
CA GLY A 423 -7.47 5.49 9.62
C GLY A 423 -7.46 5.10 8.13
N ASN A 424 -7.68 3.81 7.84
CA ASN A 424 -7.55 3.26 6.50
C ASN A 424 -8.49 3.93 5.49
N ASP A 425 -9.75 4.15 5.85
CA ASP A 425 -10.75 4.74 4.94
C ASP A 425 -10.41 6.17 4.55
N ALA A 426 -9.95 6.99 5.51
CA ALA A 426 -9.51 8.35 5.24
C ALA A 426 -8.30 8.35 4.30
N LYS A 427 -7.28 7.55 4.62
CA LYS A 427 -6.07 7.45 3.79
C LYS A 427 -6.39 6.92 2.38
N TYR A 428 -7.37 6.03 2.25
CA TYR A 428 -7.83 5.55 0.94
C TYR A 428 -8.44 6.67 0.10
N GLN A 429 -9.27 7.55 0.69
CA GLN A 429 -9.80 8.69 -0.05
C GLN A 429 -8.69 9.67 -0.45
N ASP A 430 -7.76 9.98 0.47
CA ASP A 430 -6.63 10.87 0.17
C ASP A 430 -5.82 10.36 -1.03
N VAL A 431 -5.39 9.10 -1.00
CA VAL A 431 -4.59 8.48 -2.09
C VAL A 431 -5.39 8.43 -3.39
N LYS A 432 -6.69 8.14 -3.33
CA LYS A 432 -7.56 8.10 -4.50
C LYS A 432 -7.74 9.47 -5.14
N GLU A 433 -7.86 10.53 -4.34
CA GLU A 433 -7.94 11.91 -4.82
C GLU A 433 -6.60 12.34 -5.45
N GLU A 434 -5.48 12.12 -4.77
CA GLU A 434 -4.14 12.38 -5.29
C GLU A 434 -3.91 11.71 -6.66
N MET A 435 -4.27 10.43 -6.80
CA MET A 435 -4.14 9.70 -8.06
C MET A 435 -5.03 10.26 -9.18
N ARG A 436 -6.26 10.66 -8.85
CA ARG A 436 -7.18 11.27 -9.83
C ARG A 436 -6.63 12.60 -10.32
N ASP A 437 -6.11 13.43 -9.43
CA ASP A 437 -5.53 14.73 -9.77
C ASP A 437 -4.31 14.56 -10.69
N MET A 438 -3.43 13.60 -10.39
CA MET A 438 -2.30 13.26 -11.25
C MET A 438 -2.73 12.78 -12.64
N SER A 439 -3.72 11.90 -12.72
CA SER A 439 -4.24 11.40 -14.00
C SER A 439 -4.85 12.52 -14.84
N GLN A 440 -5.67 13.38 -14.22
CA GLN A 440 -6.29 14.52 -14.90
C GLN A 440 -5.25 15.53 -15.39
N TYR A 441 -4.18 15.76 -14.61
CA TYR A 441 -3.06 16.60 -15.05
C TYR A 441 -2.39 16.04 -16.32
N LEU A 442 -2.14 14.73 -16.36
CA LEU A 442 -1.52 14.07 -17.53
C LEU A 442 -2.39 14.10 -18.78
N GLU A 443 -3.70 13.91 -18.63
CA GLU A 443 -4.66 14.03 -19.73
C GLU A 443 -4.70 15.46 -20.27
N SER A 444 -4.78 16.44 -19.37
CA SER A 444 -4.79 17.87 -19.71
C SER A 444 -3.52 18.30 -20.46
N ASP A 445 -2.34 17.85 -20.00
CA ASP A 445 -1.07 18.15 -20.69
C ASP A 445 -1.00 17.48 -22.07
N THR A 446 -1.51 16.25 -22.21
CA THR A 446 -1.59 15.55 -23.50
C THR A 446 -2.50 16.29 -24.47
N GLN A 447 -3.67 16.72 -24.02
CA GLN A 447 -4.62 17.50 -24.81
C GLN A 447 -4.03 18.85 -25.25
N ARG A 448 -3.31 19.54 -24.35
CA ARG A 448 -2.63 20.80 -24.66
C ARG A 448 -1.58 20.62 -25.77
N ARG A 449 -0.80 19.54 -25.73
CA ARG A 449 0.21 19.24 -26.77
C ARG A 449 -0.41 18.84 -28.11
N GLN A 450 -1.47 18.05 -28.10
CA GLN A 450 -2.23 17.73 -29.30
C GLN A 450 -2.80 18.99 -29.94
N SER A 451 -3.43 19.86 -29.14
CA SER A 451 -3.93 21.15 -29.59
C SER A 451 -2.82 22.00 -30.21
N ASN A 452 -1.66 22.14 -29.56
CA ASN A 452 -0.51 22.87 -30.12
C ASN A 452 0.01 22.26 -31.44
N THR A 453 0.01 20.93 -31.57
CA THR A 453 0.46 20.24 -32.78
C THR A 453 -0.53 20.47 -33.93
N VAL A 454 -1.83 20.37 -33.66
CA VAL A 454 -2.89 20.70 -34.61
C VAL A 454 -2.78 22.16 -35.03
N VAL A 455 -2.53 23.10 -34.11
CA VAL A 455 -2.31 24.51 -34.45
C VAL A 455 -1.11 24.68 -35.39
N ARG A 456 0.04 24.03 -35.10
CA ARG A 456 1.21 24.09 -35.99
C ARG A 456 0.93 23.50 -37.37
N LEU A 457 0.25 22.36 -37.43
CA LEU A 457 -0.15 21.73 -38.69
C LEU A 457 -1.10 22.65 -39.48
N THR A 458 -2.11 23.23 -38.83
CA THR A 458 -3.03 24.19 -39.46
C THR A 458 -2.28 25.38 -40.02
N VAL A 459 -1.30 25.94 -39.30
CA VAL A 459 -0.45 27.04 -39.82
C VAL A 459 0.30 26.61 -41.07
N VAL A 460 0.98 25.46 -41.04
CA VAL A 460 1.72 24.94 -42.19
C VAL A 460 0.80 24.66 -43.38
N THR A 461 -0.34 24.01 -43.16
CA THR A 461 -1.35 23.73 -44.21
C THR A 461 -1.94 25.01 -44.78
N THR A 462 -2.18 26.02 -43.95
CA THR A 462 -2.71 27.34 -44.40
C THR A 462 -1.71 28.01 -45.35
N PHE A 463 -0.44 28.11 -44.96
CA PHE A 463 0.59 28.68 -45.82
C PHE A 463 0.86 27.81 -47.06
N GLY A 464 0.83 26.48 -46.91
CA GLY A 464 0.97 25.54 -48.01
C GLY A 464 -0.16 25.65 -49.03
N LEU A 465 -1.41 25.82 -48.58
CA LEU A 465 -2.58 26.02 -49.44
C LEU A 465 -2.47 27.32 -50.23
N ILE A 466 -2.06 28.41 -49.58
CA ILE A 466 -1.77 29.69 -50.25
C ILE A 466 -0.74 29.48 -51.36
N GLY A 467 0.38 28.81 -51.04
CA GLY A 467 1.44 28.50 -52.01
C GLY A 467 0.95 27.61 -53.16
N THR A 468 0.15 26.59 -52.86
CA THR A 468 -0.34 25.60 -53.84
C THR A 468 -1.36 26.23 -54.78
N VAL A 469 -2.27 27.07 -54.28
CA VAL A 469 -3.24 27.81 -55.10
C VAL A 469 -2.52 28.81 -56.00
N ALA A 470 -1.54 29.55 -55.47
CA ALA A 470 -0.76 30.50 -56.25
C ALA A 470 0.10 29.82 -57.34
N ALA A 471 0.75 28.69 -57.01
CA ALA A 471 1.54 27.92 -57.95
C ALA A 471 0.66 27.18 -58.98
N GLY A 472 -0.47 26.61 -58.55
CA GLY A 472 -1.42 25.93 -59.42
C GLY A 472 -2.01 26.88 -60.47
N PHE A 473 -2.32 28.11 -60.10
CA PHE A 473 -2.76 29.13 -61.05
C PHE A 473 -1.72 29.41 -62.15
N LEU A 474 -0.43 29.46 -61.79
CA LEU A 474 0.65 29.65 -62.77
C LEU A 474 0.94 28.39 -63.59
N GLY A 475 0.78 27.20 -63.00
CA GLY A 475 1.00 25.92 -63.67
C GLY A 475 -0.12 25.52 -64.63
N MET A 476 -1.34 26.03 -64.40
CA MET A 476 -2.44 25.89 -65.34
C MET A 476 -2.29 26.91 -66.46
N ASN A 477 -2.10 26.44 -67.69
CA ASN A 477 -2.00 27.27 -68.89
C ASN A 477 -3.40 27.83 -69.31
N LEU A 478 -4.14 28.37 -68.34
CA LEU A 478 -5.52 28.87 -68.46
C LEU A 478 -5.58 30.26 -69.10
N ILE A 479 -4.49 31.01 -68.99
CA ILE A 479 -4.26 32.28 -69.66
C ILE A 479 -3.10 32.00 -70.62
N ALA A 480 -3.15 32.45 -71.87
CA ALA A 480 -2.01 32.39 -72.81
C ALA A 480 -0.87 33.34 -72.36
N ALA A 481 -0.50 33.27 -71.09
CA ALA A 481 0.50 34.08 -70.42
C ALA A 481 1.91 33.55 -70.67
N ALA A 482 2.07 32.43 -71.40
CA ALA A 482 3.38 31.88 -71.77
C ALA A 482 4.27 32.92 -72.48
N ASP A 483 3.67 33.74 -73.36
CA ASP A 483 4.37 34.76 -74.16
C ASP A 483 4.41 36.17 -73.51
N ALA A 484 3.88 36.31 -72.29
CA ALA A 484 3.86 37.60 -71.59
C ALA A 484 5.23 37.95 -70.98
N PRO A 485 5.63 39.24 -70.97
CA PRO A 485 6.87 39.69 -70.35
C PRO A 485 6.91 39.37 -68.85
N PHE A 486 8.11 39.09 -68.33
CA PHE A 486 8.32 38.62 -66.95
C PHE A 486 7.62 39.49 -65.88
N GLY A 487 7.60 40.82 -66.07
CA GLY A 487 6.91 41.74 -65.16
C GLY A 487 5.38 41.54 -65.09
N ALA A 488 4.72 41.18 -66.19
CA ALA A 488 3.29 40.90 -66.20
C ALA A 488 2.97 39.57 -65.48
N LYS A 489 3.81 38.54 -65.68
CA LYS A 489 3.72 37.26 -64.95
C LYS A 489 3.88 37.46 -63.45
N LEU A 490 4.84 38.31 -63.04
CA LEU A 490 5.05 38.66 -61.64
C LEU A 490 3.84 39.43 -61.04
N GLY A 491 3.23 40.33 -61.83
CA GLY A 491 2.02 41.05 -61.42
C GLY A 491 0.82 40.12 -61.20
N TYR A 492 0.54 39.19 -62.12
CA TYR A 492 -0.52 38.20 -61.96
C TYR A 492 -0.26 37.27 -60.77
N PHE A 493 0.98 36.84 -60.58
CA PHE A 493 1.37 36.03 -59.41
C PHE A 493 1.10 36.76 -58.10
N LEU A 494 1.54 38.02 -57.97
CA LEU A 494 1.33 38.83 -56.76
C LEU A 494 -0.16 39.06 -56.50
N ALA A 495 -0.96 39.35 -57.53
CA ALA A 495 -2.40 39.53 -57.40
C ALA A 495 -3.08 38.25 -56.87
N VAL A 496 -2.80 37.10 -57.48
CA VAL A 496 -3.36 35.81 -57.05
C VAL A 496 -2.88 35.41 -55.67
N LEU A 497 -1.59 35.62 -55.37
CA LEU A 497 -1.02 35.35 -54.05
C LEU A 497 -1.70 36.21 -52.97
N LEU A 498 -1.89 37.52 -53.21
CA LEU A 498 -2.56 38.43 -52.28
C LEU A 498 -4.02 38.06 -52.10
N THR A 499 -4.76 37.77 -53.18
CA THR A 499 -6.16 37.35 -53.10
C THR A 499 -6.30 36.01 -52.39
N ALA A 500 -5.48 35.01 -52.72
CA ALA A 500 -5.47 33.70 -52.07
C ALA A 500 -5.09 33.81 -50.58
N SER A 501 -4.10 34.63 -50.24
CA SER A 501 -3.70 34.90 -48.86
C SER A 501 -4.83 35.56 -48.07
N ALA A 502 -5.44 36.61 -48.61
CA ALA A 502 -6.55 37.32 -47.98
C ALA A 502 -7.75 36.38 -47.76
N LEU A 503 -8.12 35.59 -48.77
CA LEU A 503 -9.22 34.64 -48.67
C LEU A 503 -8.92 33.54 -47.65
N THR A 504 -7.72 32.96 -47.68
CA THR A 504 -7.34 31.86 -46.78
C THR A 504 -7.25 32.35 -45.33
N LEU A 505 -6.61 33.50 -45.08
CA LEU A 505 -6.54 34.10 -43.75
C LEU A 505 -7.92 34.52 -43.24
N PHE A 506 -8.79 35.04 -44.10
CA PHE A 506 -10.18 35.33 -43.74
C PHE A 506 -10.93 34.06 -43.33
N THR A 507 -10.80 32.98 -44.10
CA THR A 507 -11.41 31.67 -43.77
C THR A 507 -10.89 31.12 -42.45
N VAL A 508 -9.59 31.22 -42.16
CA VAL A 508 -9.02 30.75 -40.88
C VAL A 508 -9.50 31.63 -39.72
N ALA A 509 -9.43 32.95 -39.85
CA ALA A 509 -9.86 33.89 -38.82
C ALA A 509 -11.35 33.79 -38.47
N LYS A 510 -12.17 33.35 -39.44
CA LYS A 510 -13.62 33.15 -39.28
C LYS A 510 -14.03 31.68 -39.29
N SER A 511 -13.10 30.75 -39.09
CA SER A 511 -13.32 29.30 -39.20
C SER A 511 -14.43 28.78 -38.29
N LYS A 512 -14.44 29.19 -37.01
CA LYS A 512 -15.48 28.79 -36.04
C LYS A 512 -16.91 29.21 -36.45
N PRO A 513 -17.19 30.51 -36.70
CA PRO A 513 -18.52 30.91 -37.16
C PRO A 513 -18.88 30.38 -38.55
N LEU A 514 -17.90 30.04 -39.41
CA LEU A 514 -18.16 29.36 -40.68
C LEU A 514 -18.57 27.90 -40.47
N SER A 515 -17.92 27.20 -39.54
CA SER A 515 -18.24 25.82 -39.17
C SER A 515 -19.65 25.74 -38.57
N ASP A 516 -19.95 26.60 -37.60
CA ASP A 516 -21.28 26.68 -36.98
C ASP A 516 -22.37 26.96 -38.02
N PHE A 517 -22.07 27.78 -39.03
CA PHE A 517 -22.97 28.07 -40.14
C PHE A 517 -23.19 26.87 -41.06
N LEU A 518 -22.14 26.12 -41.39
CA LEU A 518 -22.24 24.91 -42.22
C LEU A 518 -22.98 23.78 -41.51
N GLU A 519 -22.77 23.62 -40.20
CA GLU A 519 -23.44 22.63 -39.37
C GLU A 519 -24.94 22.96 -39.24
N ALA A 520 -25.29 24.23 -39.03
CA ALA A 520 -26.68 24.69 -39.05
C ALA A 520 -27.38 24.50 -40.42
N LEU A 521 -26.62 24.63 -41.51
CA LEU A 521 -27.09 24.33 -42.87
C LEU A 521 -27.29 22.83 -43.09
N ALA A 522 -26.37 21.99 -42.60
CA ALA A 522 -26.41 20.54 -42.73
C ALA A 522 -27.54 19.90 -41.91
N GLU A 523 -27.85 20.44 -40.72
CA GLU A 523 -28.98 20.00 -39.89
C GLU A 523 -30.35 20.42 -40.44
N GLY A 524 -30.42 21.16 -41.55
CA GLY A 524 -31.69 21.56 -42.19
C GLY A 524 -32.54 22.52 -41.37
N ARG A 525 -31.99 23.15 -40.31
CA ARG A 525 -32.73 23.98 -39.34
C ARG A 525 -32.85 25.45 -39.72
N VAL A 526 -32.57 25.82 -40.97
CA VAL A 526 -32.46 27.25 -41.34
C VAL A 526 -33.18 27.56 -42.65
N GLY A 527 -34.31 28.27 -42.57
CA GLY A 527 -34.90 28.95 -43.73
C GLY A 527 -33.98 30.06 -44.25
N ILE A 528 -33.97 30.29 -45.57
CA ILE A 528 -33.03 31.15 -46.32
C ILE A 528 -32.78 32.54 -45.66
N GLY A 529 -33.78 33.12 -44.98
CA GLY A 529 -33.65 34.40 -44.26
C GLY A 529 -32.76 34.38 -43.02
N VAL A 530 -32.68 33.27 -42.29
CA VAL A 530 -31.82 33.11 -41.10
C VAL A 530 -30.38 32.77 -41.50
N ALA A 531 -30.18 32.11 -42.64
CA ALA A 531 -28.85 31.86 -43.20
C ALA A 531 -28.13 33.17 -43.57
N VAL A 532 -28.86 34.14 -44.15
CA VAL A 532 -28.31 35.46 -44.51
C VAL A 532 -27.99 36.31 -43.26
N SER A 533 -28.75 36.16 -42.18
CA SER A 533 -28.50 36.89 -40.93
C SER A 533 -27.28 36.34 -40.16
N LEU A 534 -27.07 35.02 -40.19
CA LEU A 534 -25.86 34.38 -39.66
C LEU A 534 -24.60 34.78 -40.45
N LEU A 535 -24.66 34.79 -41.79
CA LEU A 535 -23.58 35.27 -42.67
C LEU A 535 -23.21 36.74 -42.40
N ARG A 536 -24.22 37.60 -42.13
CA ARG A 536 -23.99 38.99 -41.70
C ARG A 536 -23.32 39.11 -40.33
N ARG A 537 -23.58 38.19 -39.40
CA ARG A 537 -22.89 38.12 -38.09
C ARG A 537 -21.42 37.71 -38.24
N VAL A 538 -21.12 36.74 -39.10
CA VAL A 538 -19.73 36.32 -39.39
C VAL A 538 -18.87 37.51 -39.84
N ARG A 539 -19.45 38.42 -40.64
CA ARG A 539 -18.78 39.64 -41.14
C ARG A 539 -18.65 40.78 -40.11
N ARG A 540 -19.40 40.76 -39.00
CA ARG A 540 -19.55 41.92 -38.09
C ARG A 540 -18.82 41.86 -36.74
N ASP A 541 -18.26 40.73 -36.31
CA ASP A 541 -17.50 40.66 -35.04
C ASP A 541 -15.99 40.78 -35.25
N PRO A 542 -15.37 41.95 -34.97
CA PRO A 542 -13.99 42.04 -34.56
C PRO A 542 -13.95 42.20 -33.03
N GLY A 543 -13.68 41.12 -32.30
CA GLY A 543 -13.35 41.18 -30.87
C GLY A 543 -14.54 41.25 -29.91
N GLY A 544 -14.83 40.12 -29.26
CA GLY A 544 -15.74 40.05 -28.12
C GLY A 544 -15.30 38.93 -27.18
N THR A 545 -14.51 39.29 -26.17
CA THR A 545 -14.15 38.46 -25.02
C THR A 545 -15.42 37.89 -24.38
N GLY A 546 -15.53 36.56 -24.34
CA GLY A 546 -16.61 35.84 -23.66
C GLY A 546 -16.47 35.95 -22.14
N GLY A 547 -16.98 37.03 -21.57
CA GLY A 547 -17.30 37.11 -20.14
C GLY A 547 -18.67 36.49 -19.90
N SER A 548 -18.69 35.28 -19.35
CA SER A 548 -19.90 34.63 -18.84
C SER A 548 -20.49 35.47 -17.70
N ARG A 549 -21.67 36.06 -17.93
CA ARG A 549 -22.48 36.68 -16.88
C ARG A 549 -23.52 35.64 -16.45
N ALA A 550 -23.40 35.23 -15.20
CA ALA A 550 -24.35 34.39 -14.47
C ALA A 550 -25.76 35.01 -14.46
N GLY A 551 -26.78 34.13 -14.44
CA GLY A 551 -28.13 34.50 -14.01
C GLY A 551 -29.27 33.68 -14.60
N ARG A 552 -29.46 32.44 -14.13
CA ARG A 552 -30.61 32.01 -13.32
C ARG A 552 -30.53 30.53 -12.96
#